data_AF-A0A4Y7NHX0-F1
#
_entry.id   AF-A0A4Y7NHX0-F1
#
_cell.length_a   1.000
_cell.length_b   1.000
_cell.length_c   1.000
_cell.angle_alpha   90.00
_cell.angle_beta   90.00
_cell.angle_gamma   90.00
#
_symmetry.space_group_name_H-M   'P 1'
#
loop_
_entity.id
_entity.type
_entity.pdbx_description
1 polymer ?
#
loop_
_entity_poly.entity_id
_entity_poly.type
_entity_poly.pdbx_seq_one_letter_code
_entity_poly.pdbx_strand_id
1 'polypeptide(L)'
;MRPANSVDTASEVVPHYSYELPTEEEERFEKLFRQLDVNGDGRIDILELSQSLHKHGVPENLKESYATKFIQQSDLNQSGDVSLAEFIYYVREHEKKLQLLFTNLDTDKDGRIKVNELITAFRDLGVAISRQEAAQLIDKDGSLDIGFNEWRDFLLFHPTADLNEIINYWRHSTYLDVGECVAVPDDFTIQEMLSGMWWRHLMAGGMAGAVSRTATAPLDRLKVFLQVHGLNKFGSLAACARHMLHEGGVRSLWRGNGINVMKIAPESAIKFMAYEKLKQYIKAGSPTRDLGMYERFVAGSIAGCISQTTIYPLELFQSLFSRANLLQRMAEALQKKMQQEVEKFKAIQKEYQTVISSRQQLDSQLTENNGVKEELSLLESDANVFKLIGPVLVKQDLEEARQNVNKRIDYITAETKRLEKTIEDLDKKQDTQREALGKLQQQLQQAQVKAAMKA
;
A
#
# COMPACT_ATOMS: atom_id res chain seq x y z
N MET A 1 -86.08 -12.75 7.07
CA MET A 1 -85.98 -12.69 8.54
C MET A 1 -85.20 -13.91 9.02
N ARG A 2 -83.95 -13.70 9.44
CA ARG A 2 -83.11 -14.68 10.16
C ARG A 2 -82.55 -13.92 11.38
N PRO A 3 -82.64 -14.45 12.61
CA PRO A 3 -82.13 -13.76 13.78
C PRO A 3 -80.64 -14.05 14.02
N ALA A 4 -79.99 -13.08 14.65
CA ALA A 4 -78.59 -13.03 15.00
C ALA A 4 -78.28 -13.89 16.24
N ASN A 5 -77.13 -14.57 16.23
CA ASN A 5 -76.51 -15.11 17.44
C ASN A 5 -75.49 -14.09 17.95
N SER A 6 -75.75 -13.58 19.15
CA SER A 6 -74.84 -12.76 19.94
C SER A 6 -73.75 -13.63 20.57
N VAL A 7 -72.54 -13.10 20.55
CA VAL A 7 -71.31 -13.64 21.14
C VAL A 7 -71.37 -13.42 22.66
N ASP A 8 -71.28 -14.49 23.44
CA ASP A 8 -70.99 -14.42 24.88
C ASP A 8 -69.50 -14.71 25.11
N THR A 9 -68.88 -13.76 25.79
CA THR A 9 -67.47 -13.64 26.16
C THR A 9 -67.02 -14.75 27.13
N ALA A 10 -66.02 -15.53 26.74
CA ALA A 10 -65.27 -16.38 27.66
C ALA A 10 -64.19 -15.54 28.36
N SER A 11 -64.23 -15.59 29.69
CA SER A 11 -63.36 -14.92 30.66
C SER A 11 -61.86 -15.17 30.44
N GLU A 12 -61.09 -14.11 30.24
CA GLU A 12 -59.63 -14.11 30.41
C GLU A 12 -59.30 -14.21 31.90
N VAL A 13 -58.56 -15.26 32.26
CA VAL A 13 -58.03 -15.47 33.61
C VAL A 13 -56.79 -14.59 33.76
N VAL A 14 -56.94 -13.43 34.38
CA VAL A 14 -55.82 -12.58 34.82
C VAL A 14 -55.17 -13.24 36.04
N PRO A 15 -53.87 -13.59 36.04
CA PRO A 15 -53.21 -14.10 37.23
C PRO A 15 -53.09 -12.98 38.28
N HIS A 16 -53.89 -13.06 39.34
CA HIS A 16 -53.70 -12.24 40.54
C HIS A 16 -52.40 -12.67 41.25
N TYR A 17 -51.38 -11.82 41.24
CA TYR A 17 -50.21 -11.97 42.12
C TYR A 17 -50.43 -11.17 43.40
N SER A 18 -50.83 -11.85 44.46
CA SER A 18 -50.97 -11.30 45.81
C SER A 18 -49.62 -11.35 46.55
N TYR A 19 -48.77 -10.37 46.31
CA TYR A 19 -47.75 -9.91 47.26
C TYR A 19 -47.64 -8.41 47.04
N GLU A 20 -48.16 -7.62 48.00
CA GLU A 20 -48.03 -6.16 47.99
C GLU A 20 -46.53 -5.81 47.93
N LEU A 21 -46.14 -5.11 46.86
CA LEU A 21 -44.78 -4.59 46.73
C LEU A 21 -44.60 -3.44 47.75
N PRO A 22 -43.36 -3.17 48.20
CA PRO A 22 -43.07 -1.90 48.87
C PRO A 22 -43.46 -0.77 47.92
N THR A 23 -44.29 0.18 48.40
CA THR A 23 -44.88 1.26 47.58
C THR A 23 -43.85 2.05 46.76
N GLU A 24 -42.61 2.15 47.26
CA GLU A 24 -41.50 2.83 46.58
C GLU A 24 -40.96 2.10 45.33
N GLU A 25 -41.02 0.77 45.28
CA GLU A 25 -40.56 -0.02 44.11
C GLU A 25 -41.58 0.00 42.98
N GLU A 26 -42.88 -0.05 43.30
CA GLU A 26 -43.97 0.11 42.33
C GLU A 26 -43.91 1.48 41.65
N GLU A 27 -43.77 2.54 42.44
CA GLU A 27 -43.65 3.91 41.90
C GLU A 27 -42.43 4.04 40.97
N ARG A 28 -41.31 3.36 41.26
CA ARG A 28 -40.11 3.36 40.41
C ARG A 28 -40.36 2.66 39.08
N PHE A 29 -40.93 1.45 39.11
CA PHE A 29 -41.17 0.68 37.89
C PHE A 29 -42.24 1.31 37.01
N GLU A 30 -43.30 1.86 37.60
CA GLU A 30 -44.30 2.61 36.84
C GLU A 30 -43.70 3.86 36.18
N LYS A 31 -42.83 4.58 36.88
CA LYS A 31 -42.15 5.75 36.31
C LYS A 31 -41.24 5.38 35.15
N LEU A 32 -40.49 4.28 35.26
CA LEU A 32 -39.66 3.76 34.18
C LEU A 32 -40.51 3.30 33.00
N PHE A 33 -41.61 2.60 33.24
CA PHE A 33 -42.53 2.17 32.19
C PHE A 33 -43.08 3.36 31.40
N ARG A 34 -43.55 4.42 32.09
CA ARG A 34 -44.03 5.66 31.44
C ARG A 34 -42.95 6.43 30.68
N GLN A 35 -41.67 6.20 30.97
CA GLN A 35 -40.57 6.80 30.19
C GLN A 35 -40.29 6.04 28.90
N LEU A 36 -40.64 4.75 28.85
CA LEU A 36 -40.46 3.89 27.69
C LEU A 36 -41.70 3.88 26.77
N ASP A 37 -42.90 3.97 27.36
CA ASP A 37 -44.18 4.14 26.67
C ASP A 37 -44.32 5.61 26.20
N VAL A 38 -43.86 5.89 24.98
CA VAL A 38 -43.83 7.26 24.43
C VAL A 38 -45.21 7.70 23.95
N ASN A 39 -46.02 6.77 23.46
CA ASN A 39 -47.33 7.07 22.89
C ASN A 39 -48.46 7.08 23.96
N GLY A 40 -48.20 6.54 25.15
CA GLY A 40 -49.12 6.50 26.29
C GLY A 40 -50.23 5.45 26.17
N ASP A 41 -50.05 4.41 25.35
CA ASP A 41 -51.05 3.37 25.10
C ASP A 41 -51.05 2.26 26.17
N GLY A 42 -50.13 2.33 27.14
CA GLY A 42 -50.00 1.37 28.23
C GLY A 42 -49.26 0.09 27.85
N ARG A 43 -48.58 0.08 26.70
CA ARG A 43 -47.75 -1.01 26.19
C ARG A 43 -46.42 -0.44 25.69
N ILE A 44 -45.41 -1.30 25.58
CA ILE A 44 -44.11 -0.92 25.04
C ILE A 44 -43.85 -1.76 23.79
N ASP A 45 -43.78 -1.12 22.63
CA ASP A 45 -43.40 -1.77 21.39
C ASP A 45 -41.88 -1.72 21.12
N ILE A 46 -41.42 -2.43 20.09
CA ILE A 46 -40.00 -2.49 19.72
C ILE A 46 -39.42 -1.15 19.24
N LEU A 47 -40.25 -0.29 18.63
CA LEU A 47 -39.83 1.00 18.10
C LEU A 47 -39.68 2.01 19.24
N GLU A 48 -40.59 2.01 20.20
CA GLU A 48 -40.56 2.82 21.41
C GLU A 48 -39.40 2.42 22.31
N LEU A 49 -39.20 1.11 22.50
CA LEU A 49 -38.09 0.60 23.26
C LEU A 49 -36.75 0.94 22.60
N SER A 50 -36.59 0.70 21.30
CA SER A 50 -35.33 1.02 20.60
C SER A 50 -35.00 2.51 20.60
N GLN A 51 -36.00 3.39 20.47
CA GLN A 51 -35.82 4.83 20.59
C GLN A 51 -35.44 5.26 22.01
N SER A 52 -36.08 4.66 23.02
CA SER A 52 -35.80 4.94 24.41
C SER A 52 -34.43 4.43 24.85
N LEU A 53 -33.99 3.27 24.36
CA LEU A 53 -32.66 2.72 24.60
C LEU A 53 -31.55 3.65 24.07
N HIS A 54 -31.73 4.23 22.89
CA HIS A 54 -30.79 5.23 22.36
C HIS A 54 -30.71 6.47 23.26
N LYS A 55 -31.84 6.97 23.78
CA LYS A 55 -31.86 8.09 24.73
C LYS A 55 -31.14 7.78 26.04
N HIS A 56 -31.10 6.52 26.45
CA HIS A 56 -30.42 6.05 27.67
C HIS A 56 -28.95 5.63 27.42
N GLY A 57 -28.38 5.95 26.25
CA GLY A 57 -26.95 5.78 25.97
C GLY A 57 -26.57 4.45 25.32
N VAL A 58 -27.54 3.65 24.84
CA VAL A 58 -27.24 2.47 24.02
C VAL A 58 -26.79 2.91 22.62
N PRO A 59 -25.66 2.38 22.10
CA PRO A 59 -25.18 2.71 20.76
C PRO A 59 -26.21 2.45 19.66
N GLU A 60 -26.25 3.34 18.66
CA GLU A 60 -27.21 3.32 17.54
C GLU A 60 -27.23 1.99 16.78
N ASN A 61 -26.10 1.30 16.69
CA ASN A 61 -25.96 0.01 16.03
C ASN A 61 -26.45 -1.19 16.86
N LEU A 62 -26.70 -1.01 18.17
CA LEU A 62 -27.10 -2.08 19.09
C LEU A 62 -28.56 -1.96 19.56
N LYS A 63 -29.17 -0.77 19.47
CA LYS A 63 -30.52 -0.49 19.98
C LYS A 63 -31.60 -1.46 19.49
N GLU A 64 -31.57 -1.85 18.21
CA GLU A 64 -32.58 -2.74 17.62
C GLU A 64 -32.42 -4.19 18.11
N SER A 65 -31.17 -4.67 18.18
CA SER A 65 -30.87 -6.00 18.72
C SER A 65 -31.21 -6.10 20.20
N TYR A 66 -30.94 -5.04 20.97
CA TYR A 66 -31.25 -5.00 22.40
C TYR A 66 -32.76 -4.95 22.64
N ALA A 67 -33.49 -4.11 21.91
CA ALA A 67 -34.95 -4.05 21.98
C ALA A 67 -35.58 -5.40 21.60
N THR A 68 -35.07 -6.06 20.56
CA THR A 68 -35.57 -7.39 20.15
C THR A 68 -35.34 -8.44 21.23
N LYS A 69 -34.12 -8.51 21.80
CA LYS A 69 -33.80 -9.46 22.87
C LYS A 69 -34.61 -9.20 24.13
N PHE A 70 -34.84 -7.93 24.47
CA PHE A 70 -35.65 -7.54 25.61
C PHE A 70 -37.09 -8.04 25.44
N ILE A 71 -37.74 -7.72 24.32
CA ILE A 71 -39.11 -8.15 24.03
C ILE A 71 -39.22 -9.68 24.04
N GLN A 72 -38.27 -10.38 23.42
CA GLN A 72 -38.24 -11.86 23.46
C GLN A 72 -38.18 -12.45 24.86
N GLN A 73 -37.59 -11.75 25.82
CA GLN A 73 -37.45 -12.23 27.20
C GLN A 73 -38.57 -11.73 28.13
N SER A 74 -39.22 -10.62 27.79
CA SER A 74 -40.27 -10.00 28.60
C SER A 74 -41.69 -10.36 28.15
N ASP A 75 -41.91 -10.57 26.85
CA ASP A 75 -43.22 -10.88 26.27
C ASP A 75 -43.58 -12.36 26.53
N LEU A 76 -44.25 -12.60 27.67
CA LEU A 76 -44.65 -13.94 28.10
C LEU A 76 -45.83 -14.48 27.30
N ASN A 77 -46.65 -13.58 26.75
CA ASN A 77 -47.89 -13.91 26.06
C ASN A 77 -47.74 -13.95 24.52
N GLN A 78 -46.58 -13.53 23.98
CA GLN A 78 -46.22 -13.46 22.56
C GLN A 78 -47.08 -12.49 21.75
N SER A 79 -47.56 -11.39 22.36
CA SER A 79 -48.33 -10.34 21.68
C SER A 79 -47.48 -9.48 20.74
N GLY A 80 -46.15 -9.49 20.91
CA GLY A 80 -45.23 -8.57 20.23
C GLY A 80 -45.12 -7.20 20.89
N ASP A 81 -45.77 -7.00 22.04
CA ASP A 81 -45.70 -5.81 22.88
C ASP A 81 -45.53 -6.20 24.36
N VAL A 82 -45.04 -5.27 25.19
CA VAL A 82 -44.79 -5.55 26.62
C VAL A 82 -45.76 -4.76 27.48
N SER A 83 -46.60 -5.46 28.24
CA SER A 83 -47.50 -4.83 29.22
C SER A 83 -46.76 -4.39 30.49
N LEU A 84 -47.37 -3.51 31.29
CA LEU A 84 -46.80 -3.08 32.58
C LEU A 84 -46.46 -4.26 33.50
N ALA A 85 -47.32 -5.29 33.55
CA ALA A 85 -47.10 -6.47 34.38
C ALA A 85 -45.89 -7.30 33.92
N GLU A 86 -45.75 -7.48 32.60
CA GLU A 86 -44.61 -8.19 31.99
C GLU A 86 -43.31 -7.42 32.15
N PHE A 87 -43.36 -6.09 32.01
CA PHE A 87 -42.23 -5.21 32.25
C PHE A 87 -41.74 -5.29 33.71
N ILE A 88 -42.65 -5.17 34.68
CA ILE A 88 -42.32 -5.30 36.11
C ILE A 88 -41.71 -6.67 36.40
N TYR A 89 -42.29 -7.74 35.85
CA TYR A 89 -41.77 -9.08 36.04
C TYR A 89 -40.34 -9.22 35.49
N TYR A 90 -40.13 -8.80 34.23
CA TYR A 90 -38.82 -8.85 33.60
C TYR A 90 -37.78 -8.06 34.38
N VAL A 91 -38.08 -6.80 34.74
CA VAL A 91 -37.16 -5.93 35.46
C VAL A 91 -36.79 -6.51 36.81
N ARG A 92 -37.74 -7.07 37.57
CA ARG A 92 -37.46 -7.71 38.87
C ARG A 92 -36.54 -8.92 38.73
N GLU A 93 -36.80 -9.78 37.75
CA GLU A 93 -35.95 -10.94 37.51
C GLU A 93 -34.57 -10.55 37.00
N HIS A 94 -34.47 -9.51 36.17
CA HIS A 94 -33.20 -8.98 35.68
C HIS A 94 -32.37 -8.32 36.81
N GLU A 95 -33.00 -7.50 37.66
CA GLU A 95 -32.34 -6.89 38.81
C GLU A 95 -31.80 -7.92 39.80
N LYS A 96 -32.53 -9.01 40.05
CA LYS A 96 -32.03 -10.14 40.87
C LYS A 96 -30.76 -10.75 40.27
N LYS A 97 -30.73 -10.95 38.95
CA LYS A 97 -29.54 -11.49 38.27
C LYS A 97 -28.37 -10.49 38.34
N LEU A 98 -28.63 -9.20 38.16
CA LEU A 98 -27.62 -8.16 38.33
C LEU A 98 -27.09 -8.08 39.76
N GLN A 99 -27.94 -8.31 40.77
CA GLN A 99 -27.53 -8.38 42.17
C GLN A 99 -26.65 -9.59 42.47
N LEU A 100 -26.95 -10.75 41.87
CA LEU A 100 -26.09 -11.92 41.96
C LEU A 100 -24.73 -11.66 41.31
N LEU A 101 -24.69 -11.04 40.13
CA LEU A 101 -23.44 -10.62 39.49
C LEU A 101 -22.65 -9.64 40.36
N PHE A 102 -23.33 -8.62 40.91
CA PHE A 102 -22.71 -7.62 41.77
C PHE A 102 -22.07 -8.28 43.01
N THR A 103 -22.80 -9.18 43.67
CA THR A 103 -22.32 -9.91 44.85
C THR A 103 -21.17 -10.87 44.52
N ASN A 104 -21.11 -11.39 43.29
CA ASN A 104 -20.00 -12.22 42.85
C ASN A 104 -18.74 -11.40 42.53
N LEU A 105 -18.89 -10.13 42.14
CA LEU A 105 -17.80 -9.20 41.86
C LEU A 105 -17.24 -8.58 43.14
N ASP A 106 -18.12 -8.22 44.09
CA ASP A 106 -17.79 -7.69 45.41
C ASP A 106 -17.20 -8.81 46.30
N THR A 107 -15.88 -8.91 46.30
CA THR A 107 -15.15 -10.00 46.97
C THR A 107 -15.00 -9.73 48.46
N ASP A 108 -14.86 -8.45 48.84
CA ASP A 108 -14.73 -8.03 50.23
C ASP A 108 -16.06 -7.77 50.95
N LYS A 109 -17.18 -7.85 50.21
CA LYS A 109 -18.57 -7.75 50.67
C LYS A 109 -18.88 -6.41 51.34
N ASP A 110 -18.22 -5.34 50.91
CA ASP A 110 -18.46 -4.01 51.43
C ASP A 110 -19.64 -3.28 50.74
N GLY A 111 -20.29 -3.95 49.78
CA GLY A 111 -21.43 -3.45 49.03
C GLY A 111 -21.06 -2.53 47.88
N ARG A 112 -19.77 -2.51 47.48
CA ARG A 112 -19.23 -1.63 46.44
C ARG A 112 -18.23 -2.39 45.57
N ILE A 113 -18.26 -2.15 44.25
CA ILE A 113 -17.28 -2.76 43.35
C ILE A 113 -16.10 -1.81 43.18
N LYS A 114 -14.94 -2.21 43.69
CA LYS A 114 -13.69 -1.46 43.54
C LYS A 114 -12.98 -1.80 42.23
N VAL A 115 -12.16 -0.85 41.75
CA VAL A 115 -11.29 -1.02 40.58
C VAL A 115 -10.46 -2.31 40.63
N ASN A 116 -9.93 -2.68 41.80
CA ASN A 116 -9.11 -3.88 41.94
C ASN A 116 -9.92 -5.18 41.83
N GLU A 117 -11.17 -5.17 42.28
CA GLU A 117 -12.08 -6.32 42.18
C GLU A 117 -12.53 -6.50 40.74
N LEU A 118 -12.83 -5.41 40.03
CA LEU A 118 -13.14 -5.44 38.62
C LEU A 118 -11.97 -5.98 37.78
N ILE A 119 -10.74 -5.53 38.05
CA ILE A 119 -9.53 -6.06 37.37
C ILE A 119 -9.36 -7.56 37.63
N THR A 120 -9.65 -8.01 38.86
CA THR A 120 -9.52 -9.42 39.24
C THR A 120 -10.57 -10.26 38.53
N ALA A 121 -11.83 -9.82 38.52
CA ALA A 121 -12.91 -10.49 37.82
C ALA A 121 -12.67 -10.58 36.30
N PHE A 122 -12.17 -9.51 35.67
CA PHE A 122 -11.83 -9.53 34.25
C PHE A 122 -10.66 -10.48 33.97
N ARG A 123 -9.65 -10.49 34.86
CA ARG A 123 -8.52 -11.42 34.75
C ARG A 123 -8.96 -12.88 34.83
N ASP A 124 -9.88 -13.19 35.74
CA ASP A 124 -10.41 -14.55 35.92
C ASP A 124 -11.25 -14.99 34.70
N LEU A 125 -11.81 -14.03 33.96
CA LEU A 125 -12.47 -14.25 32.66
C LEU A 125 -11.52 -14.15 31.45
N GLY A 126 -10.20 -14.09 31.69
CA GLY A 126 -9.19 -14.09 30.64
C GLY A 126 -8.97 -12.74 29.93
N VAL A 127 -9.49 -11.64 30.49
CA VAL A 127 -9.35 -10.29 29.95
C VAL A 127 -8.43 -9.47 30.84
N ALA A 128 -7.26 -9.08 30.33
CA ALA A 128 -6.35 -8.20 31.05
C ALA A 128 -6.72 -6.74 30.78
N ILE A 129 -7.17 -6.02 31.81
CA ILE A 129 -7.40 -4.57 31.77
C ILE A 129 -6.42 -3.84 32.68
N SER A 130 -5.95 -2.68 32.25
CA SER A 130 -5.12 -1.80 33.06
C SER A 130 -5.96 -1.12 34.14
N ARG A 131 -5.30 -0.63 35.19
CA ARG A 131 -5.97 0.11 36.26
C ARG A 131 -6.62 1.41 35.77
N GLN A 132 -6.07 2.03 34.74
CA GLN A 132 -6.63 3.25 34.14
C GLN A 132 -7.89 2.96 33.35
N GLU A 133 -7.92 1.88 32.57
CA GLU A 133 -9.11 1.44 31.84
C GLU A 133 -10.21 0.97 32.80
N ALA A 134 -9.85 0.19 33.82
CA ALA A 134 -10.79 -0.22 34.87
C ALA A 134 -11.38 0.99 35.62
N ALA A 135 -10.58 2.02 35.92
CA ALA A 135 -11.07 3.25 36.52
C ALA A 135 -12.01 4.01 35.57
N GLN A 136 -11.70 4.10 34.27
CA GLN A 136 -12.60 4.74 33.28
C GLN A 136 -13.93 4.00 33.10
N LEU A 137 -13.95 2.68 33.30
CA LEU A 137 -15.18 1.88 33.25
C LEU A 137 -16.10 2.14 34.45
N ILE A 138 -15.51 2.47 35.60
CA ILE A 138 -16.19 2.61 36.89
C ILE A 138 -16.58 4.07 37.15
N ASP A 139 -15.77 5.03 36.71
CA ASP A 139 -15.83 6.40 37.22
C ASP A 139 -16.62 7.35 36.31
N LYS A 140 -17.93 7.45 36.54
CA LYS A 140 -18.80 8.49 35.94
C LYS A 140 -19.06 9.68 36.87
N ASP A 141 -18.96 9.49 38.18
CA ASP A 141 -19.34 10.48 39.19
C ASP A 141 -18.19 10.92 40.12
N GLY A 142 -16.96 10.42 39.92
CA GLY A 142 -15.76 10.77 40.67
C GLY A 142 -15.53 9.93 41.93
N SER A 143 -16.33 8.89 42.17
CA SER A 143 -16.32 8.09 43.41
C SER A 143 -15.17 7.06 43.47
N LEU A 144 -14.72 6.55 42.32
CA LEU A 144 -13.75 5.44 42.16
C LEU A 144 -14.27 4.05 42.62
N ASP A 145 -15.56 3.93 42.94
CA ASP A 145 -16.25 2.72 43.38
C ASP A 145 -17.73 2.71 42.96
N ILE A 146 -18.20 1.63 42.32
CA ILE A 146 -19.62 1.53 41.90
C ILE A 146 -20.46 0.90 43.02
N GLY A 147 -21.49 1.62 43.47
CA GLY A 147 -22.54 1.05 44.33
C GLY A 147 -23.59 0.27 43.54
N PHE A 148 -24.35 -0.62 44.21
CA PHE A 148 -25.36 -1.44 43.55
C PHE A 148 -26.43 -0.65 42.76
N ASN A 149 -26.84 0.52 43.25
CA ASN A 149 -27.83 1.34 42.55
C ASN A 149 -27.31 1.85 41.20
N GLU A 150 -26.05 2.29 41.14
CA GLU A 150 -25.42 2.75 39.90
C GLU A 150 -25.18 1.57 38.94
N TRP A 151 -24.71 0.43 39.47
CA TRP A 151 -24.56 -0.81 38.71
C TRP A 151 -25.88 -1.25 38.05
N ARG A 152 -26.95 -1.27 38.85
CA ARG A 152 -28.30 -1.62 38.42
C ARG A 152 -28.77 -0.68 37.32
N ASP A 153 -28.71 0.63 37.57
CA ASP A 153 -29.26 1.63 36.65
C ASP A 153 -28.49 1.67 35.33
N PHE A 154 -27.17 1.41 35.36
CA PHE A 154 -26.35 1.33 34.15
C PHE A 154 -26.62 0.08 33.31
N LEU A 155 -26.85 -1.09 33.93
CA LEU A 155 -27.05 -2.38 33.24
C LEU A 155 -28.51 -2.78 33.07
N LEU A 156 -29.45 -1.99 33.58
CA LEU A 156 -30.89 -2.29 33.55
C LEU A 156 -31.40 -2.63 32.15
N PHE A 157 -30.91 -1.90 31.16
CA PHE A 157 -31.30 -2.04 29.77
C PHE A 157 -30.37 -2.93 28.94
N HIS A 158 -29.35 -3.50 29.57
CA HIS A 158 -28.50 -4.50 28.93
C HIS A 158 -29.29 -5.82 28.81
N PRO A 159 -29.35 -6.47 27.63
CA PRO A 159 -30.25 -7.59 27.35
C PRO A 159 -29.84 -8.90 28.03
N THR A 160 -28.68 -8.90 28.70
CA THR A 160 -28.14 -10.06 29.41
C THR A 160 -27.54 -9.66 30.75
N ALA A 161 -27.68 -10.57 31.71
CA ALA A 161 -27.02 -10.54 33.00
C ALA A 161 -25.93 -11.64 33.03
N ASP A 162 -25.10 -11.68 31.98
CA ASP A 162 -23.88 -12.48 31.92
C ASP A 162 -22.68 -11.53 31.90
N LEU A 163 -21.75 -11.75 32.84
CA LEU A 163 -20.55 -10.95 32.99
C LEU A 163 -19.69 -10.96 31.72
N ASN A 164 -19.64 -12.08 30.98
CA ASN A 164 -18.88 -12.15 29.72
C ASN A 164 -19.46 -11.25 28.63
N GLU A 165 -20.79 -11.22 28.51
CA GLU A 165 -21.46 -10.37 27.53
C GLU A 165 -21.36 -8.89 27.89
N ILE A 166 -21.48 -8.56 29.19
CA ILE A 166 -21.31 -7.20 29.71
C ILE A 166 -19.89 -6.69 29.44
N ILE A 167 -18.87 -7.54 29.67
CA ILE A 167 -17.47 -7.21 29.35
C ILE A 167 -17.26 -6.98 27.86
N ASN A 168 -17.86 -7.84 27.01
CA ASN A 168 -17.80 -7.66 25.57
C ASN A 168 -18.50 -6.36 25.13
N TYR A 169 -19.63 -6.00 25.75
CA TYR A 169 -20.29 -4.72 25.51
C TYR A 169 -19.36 -3.56 25.86
N TRP A 170 -18.74 -3.58 27.04
CA TRP A 170 -17.80 -2.53 27.45
C TRP A 170 -16.61 -2.41 26.51
N ARG A 171 -16.04 -3.54 26.05
CA ARG A 171 -14.96 -3.57 25.07
C ARG A 171 -15.31 -2.80 23.79
N HIS A 172 -16.53 -2.97 23.29
CA HIS A 172 -16.97 -2.33 22.04
C HIS A 172 -17.52 -0.91 22.24
N SER A 173 -18.10 -0.61 23.41
CA SER A 173 -18.73 0.68 23.69
C SER A 173 -17.76 1.77 24.13
N THR A 174 -16.60 1.43 24.70
CA THR A 174 -15.67 2.41 25.29
C THR A 174 -14.38 2.66 24.51
N TYR A 175 -14.25 2.18 23.27
CA TYR A 175 -12.98 2.27 22.50
C TYR A 175 -11.78 1.87 23.37
N LEU A 176 -11.90 0.72 24.04
CA LEU A 176 -10.81 0.17 24.83
C LEU A 176 -9.76 -0.34 23.83
N ASP A 177 -8.80 0.51 23.49
CA ASP A 177 -7.63 0.18 22.67
C ASP A 177 -6.67 -0.67 23.53
N VAL A 178 -7.10 -1.92 23.80
CA VAL A 178 -6.19 -2.97 24.20
C VAL A 178 -5.36 -3.26 22.95
N GLY A 179 -4.25 -2.55 22.81
CA GLY A 179 -3.45 -2.47 21.59
C GLY A 179 -3.06 -3.83 21.01
N GLU A 180 -3.94 -4.42 20.22
CA GLU A 180 -3.65 -5.55 19.37
C GLU A 180 -3.80 -5.15 17.91
N CYS A 181 -2.64 -5.23 17.25
CA CYS A 181 -2.41 -4.90 15.87
C CYS A 181 -3.44 -5.52 14.92
N VAL A 182 -3.91 -4.67 14.01
CA VAL A 182 -4.70 -4.92 12.79
C VAL A 182 -4.01 -5.89 11.80
N ALA A 183 -3.51 -7.03 12.24
CA ALA A 183 -2.80 -7.99 11.38
C ALA A 183 -3.58 -9.31 11.18
N VAL A 184 -4.53 -9.63 12.06
CA VAL A 184 -5.39 -10.81 11.93
C VAL A 184 -6.75 -10.46 12.54
N PRO A 185 -7.87 -10.52 11.79
CA PRO A 185 -9.20 -10.36 12.37
C PRO A 185 -9.43 -11.40 13.47
N ASP A 186 -10.07 -10.99 14.56
CA ASP A 186 -10.67 -11.91 15.52
C ASP A 186 -11.62 -12.88 14.80
N ASP A 187 -11.79 -14.06 15.38
CA ASP A 187 -12.52 -15.20 14.83
C ASP A 187 -13.79 -14.78 14.08
N PHE A 188 -13.87 -15.09 12.78
CA PHE A 188 -15.10 -14.90 12.01
C PHE A 188 -16.23 -15.61 12.75
N THR A 189 -17.29 -14.88 13.11
CA THR A 189 -18.40 -15.50 13.82
C THR A 189 -19.07 -16.54 12.92
N ILE A 190 -19.61 -17.62 13.50
CA ILE A 190 -20.27 -18.70 12.73
C ILE A 190 -21.41 -18.14 11.87
N GLN A 191 -22.07 -17.06 12.31
CA GLN A 191 -23.06 -16.31 11.52
C GLN A 191 -22.48 -15.60 10.29
N GLU A 192 -21.25 -15.08 10.35
CA GLU A 192 -20.57 -14.44 9.22
C GLU A 192 -20.06 -15.46 8.18
N MET A 193 -19.68 -16.66 8.62
CA MET A 193 -19.35 -17.77 7.71
C MET A 193 -20.59 -18.27 6.97
N LEU A 194 -21.74 -18.35 7.63
CA LEU A 194 -23.01 -18.79 7.03
C LEU A 194 -23.65 -17.74 6.11
N SER A 195 -23.47 -16.44 6.38
CA SER A 195 -24.01 -15.34 5.56
C SER A 195 -23.23 -15.09 4.27
N GLY A 196 -22.07 -15.73 4.10
CA GLY A 196 -21.21 -15.54 2.94
C GLY A 196 -20.54 -14.15 2.91
N MET A 197 -20.49 -13.42 4.02
CA MET A 197 -19.94 -12.05 4.07
C MET A 197 -18.40 -12.03 4.21
N TRP A 198 -17.78 -13.16 4.57
CA TRP A 198 -16.34 -13.32 4.80
C TRP A 198 -15.46 -12.85 3.63
N TRP A 199 -15.87 -13.08 2.38
CA TRP A 199 -15.09 -12.67 1.20
C TRP A 199 -15.04 -11.15 1.04
N ARG A 200 -16.06 -10.42 1.53
CA ARG A 200 -16.11 -8.95 1.48
C ARG A 200 -15.08 -8.34 2.42
N HIS A 201 -14.93 -8.91 3.63
CA HIS A 201 -13.90 -8.51 4.58
C HIS A 201 -12.49 -8.85 4.07
N LEU A 202 -12.32 -10.02 3.43
CA LEU A 202 -11.05 -10.40 2.82
C LEU A 202 -10.69 -9.49 1.64
N MET A 203 -11.65 -9.13 0.79
CA MET A 203 -11.45 -8.16 -0.28
C MET A 203 -11.14 -6.76 0.25
N ALA A 204 -11.85 -6.30 1.28
CA ALA A 204 -11.61 -5.01 1.93
C ALA A 204 -10.20 -4.96 2.54
N GLY A 205 -9.78 -6.01 3.24
CA GLY A 205 -8.41 -6.15 3.78
C GLY A 205 -7.34 -6.19 2.68
N GLY A 206 -7.60 -6.92 1.58
CA GLY A 206 -6.72 -6.95 0.41
C GLY A 206 -6.58 -5.59 -0.28
N MET A 207 -7.69 -4.86 -0.45
CA MET A 207 -7.70 -3.51 -1.00
C MET A 207 -7.01 -2.51 -0.07
N ALA A 208 -7.26 -2.58 1.23
CA ALA A 208 -6.56 -1.76 2.22
C ALA A 208 -5.04 -2.02 2.21
N GLY A 209 -4.63 -3.29 2.11
CA GLY A 209 -3.22 -3.68 1.95
C GLY A 209 -2.61 -3.12 0.67
N ALA A 210 -3.33 -3.18 -0.45
CA ALA A 210 -2.90 -2.62 -1.74
C ALA A 210 -2.73 -1.10 -1.70
N VAL A 211 -3.67 -0.39 -1.07
CA VAL A 211 -3.61 1.06 -0.87
C VAL A 211 -2.41 1.42 0.03
N SER A 212 -2.23 0.72 1.14
CA SER A 212 -1.09 0.91 2.06
C SER A 212 0.25 0.70 1.36
N ARG A 213 0.42 -0.39 0.60
CA ARG A 213 1.64 -0.64 -0.20
C ARG A 213 1.86 0.42 -1.27
N THR A 214 0.79 0.90 -1.91
CA THR A 214 0.89 1.95 -2.93
C THR A 214 1.29 3.31 -2.34
N ALA A 215 0.81 3.62 -1.13
CA ALA A 215 1.20 4.82 -0.40
C ALA A 215 2.66 4.76 0.07
N THR A 216 3.15 3.58 0.47
CA THR A 216 4.53 3.37 0.95
C THR A 216 5.54 3.05 -0.16
N ALA A 217 5.09 2.73 -1.37
CA ALA A 217 5.95 2.38 -2.50
C ALA A 217 7.09 3.37 -2.81
N PRO A 218 6.90 4.71 -2.74
CA PRO A 218 7.99 5.66 -2.94
C PRO A 218 9.13 5.51 -1.93
N LEU A 219 8.80 5.23 -0.66
CA LEU A 219 9.76 5.05 0.42
C LEU A 219 10.49 3.70 0.27
N ASP A 220 9.77 2.63 -0.08
CA ASP A 220 10.36 1.33 -0.39
C ASP A 220 11.32 1.41 -1.59
N ARG A 221 10.93 2.15 -2.64
CA ARG A 221 11.79 2.39 -3.81
C ARG A 221 13.06 3.14 -3.42
N LEU A 222 12.94 4.18 -2.59
CA LEU A 222 14.08 4.95 -2.09
C LEU A 222 15.02 4.06 -1.25
N LYS A 223 14.46 3.22 -0.37
CA LYS A 223 15.20 2.25 0.43
C LYS A 223 16.01 1.29 -0.46
N VAL A 224 15.39 0.66 -1.44
CA VAL A 224 16.07 -0.28 -2.35
C VAL A 224 17.15 0.44 -3.16
N PHE A 225 16.87 1.65 -3.64
CA PHE A 225 17.85 2.41 -4.41
C PHE A 225 19.10 2.77 -3.59
N LEU A 226 18.91 3.13 -2.31
CA LEU A 226 20.00 3.39 -1.36
C LEU A 226 20.78 2.13 -1.01
N GLN A 227 20.11 0.99 -0.85
CA GLN A 227 20.79 -0.30 -0.61
C GLN A 227 21.69 -0.72 -1.78
N VAL A 228 21.34 -0.35 -3.01
CA VAL A 228 22.13 -0.68 -4.21
C VAL A 228 23.29 0.29 -4.44
N HIS A 229 23.07 1.60 -4.27
CA HIS A 229 24.07 2.62 -4.63
C HIS A 229 24.91 3.12 -3.46
N GLY A 230 24.47 2.86 -2.22
CA GLY A 230 25.09 3.36 -1.00
C GLY A 230 24.86 4.86 -0.77
N LEU A 231 24.83 5.27 0.50
CA LEU A 231 24.67 6.68 0.91
C LEU A 231 25.84 7.56 0.44
N ASN A 232 27.04 6.99 0.31
CA ASN A 232 28.26 7.70 -0.04
C ASN A 232 28.21 8.40 -1.41
N LYS A 233 27.34 7.96 -2.32
CA LYS A 233 27.21 8.53 -3.67
C LYS A 233 26.39 9.82 -3.73
N PHE A 234 25.47 10.03 -2.77
CA PHE A 234 24.50 11.14 -2.80
C PHE A 234 24.54 12.05 -1.58
N GLY A 235 25.22 11.65 -0.49
CA GLY A 235 25.44 12.47 0.72
C GLY A 235 24.21 12.66 1.61
N SER A 236 22.98 12.57 1.07
CA SER A 236 21.74 12.62 1.86
C SER A 236 20.58 11.87 1.19
N LEU A 237 19.59 11.47 2.00
CA LEU A 237 18.31 10.89 1.52
C LEU A 237 17.57 11.81 0.55
N ALA A 238 17.56 13.11 0.83
CA ALA A 238 16.89 14.11 0.00
C ALA A 238 17.57 14.28 -1.37
N ALA A 239 18.90 14.27 -1.42
CA ALA A 239 19.65 14.32 -2.67
C ALA A 239 19.38 13.07 -3.54
N CYS A 240 19.30 11.89 -2.91
CA CYS A 240 18.95 10.65 -3.58
C CYS A 240 17.52 10.69 -4.16
N ALA A 241 16.54 11.12 -3.38
CA ALA A 241 15.16 11.25 -3.86
C ALA A 241 15.04 12.26 -5.01
N ARG A 242 15.75 13.39 -4.92
CA ARG A 242 15.78 14.43 -5.96
C ARG A 242 16.43 13.91 -7.25
N HIS A 243 17.47 13.09 -7.15
CA HIS A 243 18.08 12.41 -8.29
C HIS A 243 17.11 11.44 -8.97
N MET A 244 16.43 10.58 -8.20
CA MET A 244 15.43 9.64 -8.75
C MET A 244 14.31 10.36 -9.48
N LEU A 245 13.84 11.49 -8.93
CA LEU A 245 12.85 12.35 -9.58
C LEU A 245 13.37 13.00 -10.87
N HIS A 246 14.64 13.41 -10.92
CA HIS A 246 15.24 14.01 -12.11
C HIS A 246 15.45 12.98 -13.24
N GLU A 247 15.81 11.73 -12.92
CA GLU A 247 16.03 10.69 -13.93
C GLU A 247 14.73 10.16 -14.57
N GLY A 248 13.64 10.06 -13.82
CA GLY A 248 12.44 9.35 -14.28
C GLY A 248 11.10 10.01 -13.93
N GLY A 249 11.13 11.22 -13.37
CA GLY A 249 9.94 11.94 -12.92
C GLY A 249 9.25 11.28 -11.73
N VAL A 250 8.10 11.84 -11.36
CA VAL A 250 7.28 11.38 -10.22
C VAL A 250 6.84 9.92 -10.38
N ARG A 251 6.48 9.50 -11.60
CA ARG A 251 6.06 8.11 -11.89
C ARG A 251 7.16 7.08 -11.64
N SER A 252 8.44 7.47 -11.63
CA SER A 252 9.54 6.54 -11.38
C SER A 252 9.54 5.95 -9.97
N LEU A 253 8.96 6.66 -9.00
CA LEU A 253 8.89 6.24 -7.60
C LEU A 253 8.02 4.99 -7.41
N TRP A 254 7.03 4.77 -8.30
CA TRP A 254 6.14 3.60 -8.26
C TRP A 254 6.54 2.48 -9.23
N ARG A 255 7.72 2.56 -9.86
CA ARG A 255 8.19 1.47 -10.74
C ARG A 255 8.35 0.18 -9.94
N GLY A 256 7.62 -0.86 -10.35
CA GLY A 256 7.59 -2.17 -9.68
C GLY A 256 6.48 -2.34 -8.64
N ASN A 257 5.73 -1.27 -8.29
CA ASN A 257 4.65 -1.36 -7.30
C ASN A 257 3.53 -2.33 -7.71
N GLY A 258 3.20 -2.41 -9.01
CA GLY A 258 2.17 -3.33 -9.49
C GLY A 258 2.47 -4.81 -9.18
N ILE A 259 3.74 -5.20 -9.24
CA ILE A 259 4.18 -6.56 -8.88
C ILE A 259 4.06 -6.78 -7.36
N ASN A 260 4.45 -5.78 -6.56
CA ASN A 260 4.32 -5.84 -5.10
C ASN A 260 2.85 -5.91 -4.65
N VAL A 261 1.94 -5.21 -5.32
CA VAL A 261 0.50 -5.24 -5.01
C VAL A 261 -0.12 -6.57 -5.43
N MET A 262 0.24 -7.09 -6.60
CA MET A 262 -0.23 -8.40 -7.09
C MET A 262 0.09 -9.55 -6.12
N LYS A 263 1.20 -9.44 -5.39
CA LYS A 263 1.65 -10.42 -4.40
C LYS A 263 0.79 -10.47 -3.12
N ILE A 264 0.13 -9.36 -2.77
CA ILE A 264 -0.61 -9.23 -1.50
C ILE A 264 -1.73 -10.26 -1.41
N ALA A 265 -2.48 -10.47 -2.49
CA ALA A 265 -3.64 -11.36 -2.47
C ALA A 265 -3.24 -12.84 -2.23
N PRO A 266 -2.29 -13.44 -2.98
CA PRO A 266 -1.82 -14.79 -2.71
C PRO A 266 -1.17 -14.96 -1.32
N GLU A 267 -0.36 -13.99 -0.91
CA GLU A 267 0.33 -14.01 0.39
C GLU A 267 -0.67 -14.02 1.55
N SER A 268 -1.66 -13.13 1.51
CA SER A 268 -2.75 -13.07 2.49
C SER A 268 -3.58 -14.34 2.46
N ALA A 269 -3.98 -14.84 1.28
CA ALA A 269 -4.79 -16.04 1.17
C ALA A 269 -4.14 -17.28 1.81
N ILE A 270 -2.85 -17.51 1.54
CA ILE A 270 -2.10 -18.63 2.12
C ILE A 270 -1.94 -18.43 3.63
N LYS A 271 -1.63 -17.21 4.07
CA LYS A 271 -1.48 -16.88 5.50
C LYS A 271 -2.78 -17.14 6.27
N PHE A 272 -3.92 -16.69 5.74
CA PHE A 272 -5.24 -16.94 6.32
C PHE A 272 -5.58 -18.42 6.38
N MET A 273 -5.38 -19.14 5.27
CA MET A 273 -5.64 -20.58 5.21
C MET A 273 -4.78 -21.35 6.22
N ALA A 274 -3.48 -21.04 6.30
CA ALA A 274 -2.56 -21.67 7.24
C ALA A 274 -2.96 -21.36 8.69
N TYR A 275 -3.30 -20.11 9.00
CA TYR A 275 -3.75 -19.71 10.33
C TYR A 275 -5.01 -20.47 10.77
N GLU A 276 -6.01 -20.56 9.89
CA GLU A 276 -7.26 -21.26 10.18
C GLU A 276 -7.03 -22.76 10.41
N LYS A 277 -6.14 -23.39 9.62
CA LYS A 277 -5.76 -24.80 9.83
C LYS A 277 -4.98 -25.02 11.12
N LEU A 278 -4.07 -24.12 11.49
CA LEU A 278 -3.37 -24.18 12.77
C LEU A 278 -4.32 -24.01 13.95
N LYS A 279 -5.28 -23.08 13.87
CA LYS A 279 -6.33 -22.93 14.89
C LYS A 279 -7.16 -24.20 15.04
N GLN A 280 -7.61 -24.80 13.93
CA GLN A 280 -8.38 -26.06 13.95
C GLN A 280 -7.58 -27.21 14.58
N TYR A 281 -6.28 -27.28 14.31
CA TYR A 281 -5.40 -28.29 14.87
C TYR A 281 -5.17 -28.09 16.38
N ILE A 282 -4.90 -26.85 16.82
CA ILE A 282 -4.71 -26.50 18.23
C ILE A 282 -6.00 -26.68 19.05
N LYS A 283 -7.16 -26.42 18.43
CA LYS A 283 -8.47 -26.67 19.03
C LYS A 283 -8.80 -28.17 19.18
N ALA A 284 -8.03 -29.07 18.55
CA ALA A 284 -8.09 -30.53 18.73
C ALA A 284 -9.51 -31.15 18.73
N GLY A 285 -10.46 -30.58 17.99
CA GLY A 285 -11.85 -31.06 17.93
C GLY A 285 -12.80 -30.51 18.99
N SER A 286 -12.40 -29.53 19.79
CA SER A 286 -13.27 -28.76 20.70
C SER A 286 -13.69 -27.43 20.05
N PRO A 287 -14.82 -27.36 19.32
CA PRO A 287 -15.24 -26.16 18.59
C PRO A 287 -15.59 -24.97 19.50
N THR A 288 -15.83 -25.20 20.79
CA THR A 288 -16.21 -24.18 21.78
C THR A 288 -15.03 -23.62 22.58
N ARG A 289 -13.80 -24.08 22.34
CA ARG A 289 -12.60 -23.62 23.06
C ARG A 289 -12.02 -22.38 22.37
N ASP A 290 -11.94 -21.26 23.06
CA ASP A 290 -11.19 -20.11 22.57
C ASP A 290 -9.67 -20.33 22.70
N LEU A 291 -8.92 -19.88 21.70
CA LEU A 291 -7.46 -19.96 21.73
C LEU A 291 -6.91 -18.91 22.68
N GLY A 292 -5.99 -19.31 23.56
CA GLY A 292 -5.25 -18.38 24.40
C GLY A 292 -4.31 -17.49 23.58
N MET A 293 -3.89 -16.36 24.16
CA MET A 293 -2.99 -15.39 23.52
C MET A 293 -1.72 -16.02 22.95
N TYR A 294 -1.07 -16.92 23.71
CA TYR A 294 0.12 -17.63 23.25
C TYR A 294 -0.13 -18.56 22.06
N GLU A 295 -1.29 -19.23 22.04
CA GLU A 295 -1.65 -20.14 20.94
C GLU A 295 -1.97 -19.38 19.66
N ARG A 296 -2.68 -18.24 19.78
CA ARG A 296 -2.92 -17.31 18.66
C ARG A 296 -1.59 -16.76 18.11
N PHE A 297 -0.68 -16.37 18.99
CA PHE A 297 0.65 -15.88 18.62
C PHE A 297 1.47 -16.94 17.86
N VAL A 298 1.53 -18.17 18.38
CA VAL A 298 2.25 -19.28 17.75
C VAL A 298 1.60 -19.66 16.42
N ALA A 299 0.28 -19.76 16.37
CA ALA A 299 -0.46 -20.04 15.14
C ALA A 299 -0.22 -18.96 14.07
N GLY A 300 -0.27 -17.68 14.45
CA GLY A 300 -0.01 -16.55 13.56
C GLY A 300 1.43 -16.52 13.05
N SER A 301 2.40 -16.83 13.90
CA SER A 301 3.82 -16.90 13.54
C SER A 301 4.10 -18.03 12.56
N ILE A 302 3.60 -19.24 12.83
CA ILE A 302 3.78 -20.39 11.94
C ILE A 302 3.05 -20.16 10.61
N ALA A 303 1.84 -19.60 10.62
CA ALA A 303 1.12 -19.24 9.42
C ALA A 303 1.88 -18.21 8.56
N GLY A 304 2.54 -17.24 9.21
CA GLY A 304 3.46 -16.30 8.57
C GLY A 304 4.64 -17.01 7.91
N CYS A 305 5.31 -17.92 8.62
CA CYS A 305 6.42 -18.71 8.07
C CYS A 305 5.99 -19.58 6.89
N ILE A 306 4.84 -20.25 6.97
CA ILE A 306 4.29 -21.09 5.89
C ILE A 306 3.98 -20.24 4.66
N SER A 307 3.31 -19.09 4.85
CA SER A 307 3.00 -18.18 3.75
C SER A 307 4.27 -17.67 3.07
N GLN A 308 5.24 -17.18 3.84
CA GLN A 308 6.48 -16.65 3.29
C GLN A 308 7.30 -17.73 2.57
N THR A 309 7.37 -18.96 3.12
CA THR A 309 8.10 -20.07 2.49
C THR A 309 7.45 -20.48 1.16
N THR A 310 6.13 -20.52 1.11
CA THR A 310 5.37 -20.89 -0.10
C THR A 310 5.48 -19.83 -1.20
N ILE A 311 5.51 -18.55 -0.80
CA ILE A 311 5.56 -17.39 -1.69
C ILE A 311 6.98 -17.08 -2.18
N TYR A 312 8.02 -17.45 -1.42
CA TYR A 312 9.41 -17.10 -1.72
C TYR A 312 9.89 -17.50 -3.14
N PRO A 313 9.56 -18.69 -3.69
CA PRO A 313 9.91 -19.02 -5.07
C PRO A 313 9.30 -18.05 -6.10
N LEU A 314 8.07 -17.58 -5.87
CA LEU A 314 7.42 -16.60 -6.74
C LEU A 314 8.15 -15.24 -6.69
N GLU A 315 8.58 -14.81 -5.51
CA GLU A 315 9.42 -13.62 -5.35
C GLU A 315 10.74 -13.76 -6.11
N LEU A 316 11.36 -14.93 -6.04
CA LEU A 316 12.60 -15.21 -6.73
C LEU A 316 12.41 -15.11 -8.25
N PHE A 317 11.38 -15.76 -8.81
CA PHE A 317 11.07 -15.66 -10.25
C PHE A 317 10.80 -14.23 -10.70
N GLN A 318 10.04 -13.44 -9.93
CA GLN A 318 9.79 -12.03 -10.26
C GLN A 318 11.07 -11.21 -10.24
N SER A 319 11.95 -11.45 -9.26
CA SER A 319 13.24 -10.77 -9.15
C SER A 319 14.17 -11.15 -10.30
N LEU A 320 14.19 -12.43 -10.71
CA LEU A 320 14.98 -12.94 -11.81
C LEU A 320 14.49 -12.39 -13.15
N PHE A 321 13.18 -12.39 -13.39
CA PHE A 321 12.58 -11.84 -14.60
C PHE A 321 12.84 -10.33 -14.73
N SER A 322 12.71 -9.59 -13.63
CA SER A 322 13.01 -8.15 -13.61
C SER A 322 14.50 -7.87 -13.89
N ARG A 323 15.40 -8.70 -13.36
CA ARG A 323 16.85 -8.60 -13.61
C ARG A 323 17.21 -8.97 -15.05
N ALA A 324 16.64 -10.02 -15.60
CA ALA A 324 16.87 -10.45 -16.99
C ALA A 324 16.45 -9.34 -17.97
N ASN A 325 15.24 -8.77 -17.80
CA ASN A 325 14.78 -7.65 -18.60
C ASN A 325 15.67 -6.40 -18.47
N LEU A 326 16.22 -6.14 -17.28
CA LEU A 326 17.14 -5.01 -17.08
C LEU A 326 18.46 -5.23 -17.82
N LEU A 327 19.06 -6.42 -17.72
CA LEU A 327 20.30 -6.77 -18.40
C LEU A 327 20.15 -6.66 -19.91
N GLN A 328 19.03 -7.15 -20.45
CA GLN A 328 18.74 -7.07 -21.88
C GLN A 328 18.62 -5.62 -22.36
N ARG A 329 17.89 -4.77 -21.63
CA ARG A 329 17.79 -3.33 -21.96
C ARG A 329 19.13 -2.61 -21.88
N MET A 330 19.98 -2.97 -20.92
CA MET A 330 21.33 -2.39 -20.81
C MET A 330 22.21 -2.80 -21.99
N ALA A 331 22.16 -4.07 -22.40
CA ALA A 331 22.88 -4.57 -23.56
C ALA A 331 22.41 -3.88 -24.85
N GLU A 332 21.10 -3.75 -25.07
CA GLU A 332 20.51 -3.04 -26.20
C GLU A 332 20.93 -1.55 -26.23
N ALA A 333 20.92 -0.88 -25.08
CA ALA A 333 21.34 0.52 -24.97
C ALA A 333 22.83 0.70 -25.30
N LEU A 334 23.69 -0.23 -24.85
CA LEU A 334 25.12 -0.20 -25.12
C LEU A 334 25.41 -0.50 -26.60
N GLN A 335 24.70 -1.46 -27.19
CA GLN A 335 24.77 -1.77 -28.62
C GLN A 335 24.32 -0.58 -29.48
N LYS A 336 23.26 0.14 -29.07
CA LYS A 336 22.83 1.36 -29.75
C LYS A 336 23.87 2.47 -29.69
N LYS A 337 24.51 2.68 -28.53
CA LYS A 337 25.62 3.63 -28.40
C LYS A 337 26.81 3.24 -29.27
N MET A 338 27.16 1.96 -29.30
CA MET A 338 28.21 1.43 -30.18
C MET A 338 27.91 1.74 -31.65
N GLN A 339 26.70 1.44 -32.11
CA GLN A 339 26.29 1.70 -33.49
C GLN A 339 26.41 3.18 -33.85
N GLN A 340 26.02 4.08 -32.94
CA GLN A 340 26.12 5.52 -33.15
C GLN A 340 27.57 6.00 -33.28
N GLU A 341 28.48 5.52 -32.44
CA GLU A 341 29.90 5.89 -32.55
C GLU A 341 30.56 5.28 -33.79
N VAL A 342 30.16 4.07 -34.21
CA VAL A 342 30.63 3.46 -35.47
C VAL A 342 30.21 4.30 -36.68
N GLU A 343 28.96 4.78 -36.73
CA GLU A 343 28.50 5.64 -37.83
C GLU A 343 29.22 7.00 -37.86
N LYS A 344 29.49 7.60 -36.69
CA LYS A 344 30.33 8.82 -36.61
C LYS A 344 31.75 8.56 -37.12
N PHE A 345 32.36 7.44 -36.72
CA PHE A 345 33.69 7.05 -37.17
C PHE A 345 33.74 6.86 -38.69
N LYS A 346 32.77 6.16 -39.28
CA LYS A 346 32.65 6.00 -40.74
C LYS A 346 32.50 7.35 -41.46
N ALA A 347 31.73 8.28 -40.90
CA ALA A 347 31.56 9.61 -41.48
C ALA A 347 32.90 10.37 -41.53
N ILE A 348 33.64 10.37 -40.41
CA ILE A 348 34.99 10.98 -40.33
C ILE A 348 35.95 10.30 -41.31
N GLN A 349 35.90 8.97 -41.42
CA GLN A 349 36.75 8.20 -42.34
C GLN A 349 36.46 8.55 -43.80
N LYS A 350 35.19 8.75 -44.17
CA LYS A 350 34.79 9.17 -45.51
C LYS A 350 35.27 10.59 -45.83
N GLU A 351 35.14 11.51 -44.87
CA GLU A 351 35.63 12.89 -45.00
C GLU A 351 37.16 12.90 -45.18
N TYR A 352 37.88 12.16 -44.35
CA TYR A 352 39.34 12.01 -44.44
C TYR A 352 39.81 11.52 -45.82
N GLN A 353 39.17 10.47 -46.36
CA GLN A 353 39.50 9.97 -47.70
C GLN A 353 39.22 11.02 -48.80
N THR A 354 38.16 11.81 -48.64
CA THR A 354 37.83 12.88 -49.58
C THR A 354 38.91 13.96 -49.58
N VAL A 355 39.32 14.41 -48.39
CA VAL A 355 40.37 15.44 -48.23
C VAL A 355 41.73 14.95 -48.75
N ILE A 356 42.10 13.70 -48.47
CA ILE A 356 43.33 13.10 -49.04
C ILE A 356 43.31 13.09 -50.56
N SER A 357 42.19 12.68 -51.16
CA SER A 357 42.09 12.65 -52.63
C SER A 357 42.22 14.04 -53.24
N SER A 358 41.63 15.07 -52.63
CA SER A 358 41.79 16.47 -53.05
C SER A 358 43.23 16.95 -52.90
N ARG A 359 43.91 16.58 -51.81
CA ARG A 359 45.32 16.92 -51.59
C ARG A 359 46.22 16.28 -52.65
N GLN A 360 46.01 15.00 -52.98
CA GLN A 360 46.77 14.32 -54.03
C GLN A 360 46.58 14.97 -55.41
N GLN A 361 45.38 15.46 -55.72
CA GLN A 361 45.12 16.23 -56.93
C GLN A 361 45.88 17.55 -56.95
N LEU A 362 45.90 18.29 -55.83
CA LEU A 362 46.67 19.52 -55.71
C LEU A 362 48.18 19.27 -55.81
N ASP A 363 48.71 18.20 -55.23
CA ASP A 363 50.14 17.83 -55.35
C ASP A 363 50.52 17.54 -56.81
N SER A 364 49.64 16.86 -57.55
CA SER A 364 49.84 16.59 -58.97
C SER A 364 49.84 17.90 -59.79
N GLN A 365 48.89 18.80 -59.53
CA GLN A 365 48.85 20.11 -60.16
C GLN A 365 50.06 20.97 -59.79
N LEU A 366 50.52 20.91 -58.54
CA LEU A 366 51.68 21.65 -58.07
C LEU A 366 52.95 21.18 -58.80
N THR A 367 53.10 19.86 -58.95
CA THR A 367 54.23 19.26 -59.69
C THR A 367 54.24 19.71 -61.15
N GLU A 368 53.07 19.69 -61.82
CA GLU A 368 52.93 20.18 -63.20
C GLU A 368 53.28 21.67 -63.32
N ASN A 369 52.75 22.52 -62.44
CA ASN A 369 53.01 23.96 -62.51
C ASN A 369 54.47 24.31 -62.17
N ASN A 370 55.12 23.55 -61.28
CA ASN A 370 56.55 23.70 -61.03
C ASN A 370 57.38 23.31 -62.26
N GLY A 371 57.02 22.24 -62.98
CA GLY A 371 57.65 21.89 -64.25
C GLY A 371 57.51 23.01 -65.29
N VAL A 372 56.30 23.55 -65.46
CA VAL A 372 56.07 24.70 -66.36
C VAL A 372 56.89 25.93 -65.95
N LYS A 373 57.02 26.19 -64.65
CA LYS A 373 57.87 27.28 -64.13
C LYS A 373 59.34 27.10 -64.50
N GLU A 374 59.87 25.88 -64.37
CA GLU A 374 61.23 25.54 -64.78
C GLU A 374 61.41 25.71 -66.30
N GLU A 375 60.48 25.21 -67.11
CA GLU A 375 60.52 25.39 -68.57
C GLU A 375 60.49 26.87 -68.99
N LEU A 376 59.60 27.68 -68.39
CA LEU A 376 59.52 29.13 -68.64
C LEU A 376 60.79 29.88 -68.22
N SER A 377 61.57 29.33 -67.29
CA SER A 377 62.84 29.92 -66.86
C SER A 377 63.99 29.72 -67.86
N LEU A 378 63.88 28.68 -68.71
CA LEU A 378 64.87 28.34 -69.74
C LEU A 378 64.68 29.14 -71.05
N LEU A 379 63.54 29.82 -71.21
CA LEU A 379 63.23 30.61 -72.41
C LEU A 379 64.04 31.92 -72.47
N GLU A 380 64.51 32.25 -73.68
CA GLU A 380 65.16 33.53 -73.99
C GLU A 380 64.17 34.71 -73.87
N SER A 381 64.70 35.92 -73.64
CA SER A 381 63.89 37.11 -73.34
C SER A 381 62.96 37.57 -74.47
N ASP A 382 63.18 37.13 -75.69
CA ASP A 382 62.38 37.44 -76.90
C ASP A 382 61.47 36.27 -77.34
N ALA A 383 61.40 35.18 -76.56
CA ALA A 383 60.58 34.03 -76.86
C ALA A 383 59.08 34.37 -76.91
N ASN A 384 58.37 33.87 -77.92
CA ASN A 384 56.93 34.05 -78.07
C ASN A 384 56.15 33.01 -77.25
N VAL A 385 55.39 33.45 -76.24
CA VAL A 385 54.52 32.59 -75.43
C VAL A 385 53.07 32.72 -75.87
N PHE A 386 52.35 31.59 -75.91
CA PHE A 386 50.93 31.56 -76.24
C PHE A 386 50.15 30.80 -75.17
N LYS A 387 49.00 31.35 -74.76
CA LYS A 387 48.05 30.71 -73.86
C LYS A 387 46.87 30.15 -74.65
N LEU A 388 46.55 28.88 -74.44
CA LEU A 388 45.36 28.27 -75.01
C LEU A 388 44.12 28.67 -74.20
N ILE A 389 43.15 29.31 -74.84
CA ILE A 389 41.85 29.67 -74.28
C ILE A 389 40.77 29.06 -75.18
N GLY A 390 40.19 27.94 -74.75
CA GLY A 390 39.27 27.15 -75.59
C GLY A 390 40.00 26.60 -76.82
N PRO A 391 39.51 26.86 -78.05
CA PRO A 391 40.20 26.43 -79.28
C PRO A 391 41.24 27.44 -79.81
N VAL A 392 41.48 28.57 -79.13
CA VAL A 392 42.30 29.68 -79.66
C VAL A 392 43.59 29.87 -78.84
N LEU A 393 44.70 30.12 -79.54
CA LEU A 393 45.97 30.52 -78.95
C LEU A 393 46.07 32.05 -78.91
N VAL A 394 46.22 32.60 -77.71
CA VAL A 394 46.37 34.04 -77.48
C VAL A 394 47.82 34.32 -77.10
N LYS A 395 48.49 35.22 -77.81
CA LYS A 395 49.87 35.63 -77.50
C LYS A 395 49.90 36.30 -76.12
N GLN A 396 50.86 35.94 -75.29
CA GLN A 396 51.04 36.49 -73.95
C GLN A 396 52.49 36.93 -73.75
N ASP A 397 52.67 37.99 -72.97
CA ASP A 397 54.00 38.43 -72.55
C ASP A 397 54.67 37.38 -71.65
N LEU A 398 55.97 37.14 -71.84
CA LEU A 398 56.72 36.12 -71.12
C LEU A 398 56.75 36.38 -69.60
N GLU A 399 56.89 37.64 -69.20
CA GLU A 399 56.94 38.00 -67.78
C GLU A 399 55.56 37.91 -67.13
N GLU A 400 54.51 38.25 -67.87
CA GLU A 400 53.12 38.04 -67.44
C GLU A 400 52.81 36.54 -67.28
N ALA A 401 53.27 35.68 -68.20
CA ALA A 401 53.12 34.23 -68.10
C ALA A 401 53.82 33.67 -66.85
N ARG A 402 55.06 34.11 -66.57
CA ARG A 402 55.82 33.73 -65.36
C ARG A 402 55.09 34.15 -64.08
N GLN A 403 54.59 35.39 -64.02
CA GLN A 403 53.84 35.86 -62.86
C GLN A 403 52.54 35.07 -62.64
N ASN A 404 51.82 34.73 -63.70
CA ASN A 404 50.59 33.96 -63.61
C ASN A 404 50.83 32.54 -63.07
N VAL A 405 51.88 31.86 -63.55
CA VAL A 405 52.28 30.54 -63.05
C VAL A 405 52.71 30.62 -61.58
N ASN A 406 53.52 31.61 -61.20
CA ASN A 406 53.93 31.81 -59.80
C ASN A 406 52.73 32.04 -58.86
N LYS A 407 51.79 32.93 -59.22
CA LYS A 407 50.57 33.17 -58.42
C LYS A 407 49.73 31.91 -58.24
N ARG A 408 49.66 31.06 -59.29
CA ARG A 408 48.95 29.79 -59.21
C ARG A 408 49.65 28.79 -58.29
N ILE A 409 50.97 28.70 -58.36
CA ILE A 409 51.78 27.88 -57.43
C ILE A 409 51.56 28.34 -55.99
N ASP A 410 51.59 29.65 -55.72
CA ASP A 410 51.37 30.19 -54.37
C ASP A 410 49.98 29.83 -53.82
N TYR A 411 48.95 29.96 -54.66
CA TYR A 411 47.58 29.56 -54.29
C TYR A 411 47.48 28.07 -53.98
N ILE A 412 47.97 27.20 -54.87
CA ILE A 412 47.95 25.75 -54.68
C ILE A 412 48.72 25.37 -53.41
N THR A 413 49.90 25.97 -53.19
CA THR A 413 50.72 25.73 -52.00
C THR A 413 50.00 26.12 -50.71
N ALA A 414 49.31 27.27 -50.70
CA ALA A 414 48.53 27.71 -49.56
C ALA A 414 47.35 26.77 -49.27
N GLU A 415 46.67 26.28 -50.32
CA GLU A 415 45.55 25.35 -50.18
C GLU A 415 46.02 23.95 -49.74
N THR A 416 47.15 23.45 -50.26
CA THR A 416 47.76 22.19 -49.80
C THR A 416 48.04 22.24 -48.30
N LYS A 417 48.59 23.35 -47.77
CA LYS A 417 48.82 23.52 -46.32
C LYS A 417 47.51 23.52 -45.52
N ARG A 418 46.42 24.09 -46.06
CA ARG A 418 45.10 24.05 -45.40
C ARG A 418 44.55 22.63 -45.34
N LEU A 419 44.66 21.87 -46.42
CA LEU A 419 44.26 20.47 -46.45
C LEU A 419 45.11 19.62 -45.51
N GLU A 420 46.43 19.82 -45.45
CA GLU A 420 47.32 19.12 -44.51
C GLU A 420 46.89 19.33 -43.06
N LYS A 421 46.56 20.56 -42.66
CA LYS A 421 46.02 20.85 -41.33
C LYS A 421 44.69 20.14 -41.07
N THR A 422 43.81 20.09 -42.08
CA THR A 422 42.51 19.42 -42.00
C THR A 422 42.68 17.91 -41.85
N ILE A 423 43.64 17.31 -42.56
CA ILE A 423 44.03 15.90 -42.43
C ILE A 423 44.50 15.62 -41.01
N GLU A 424 45.38 16.46 -40.44
CA GLU A 424 45.87 16.31 -39.06
C GLU A 424 44.73 16.37 -38.03
N ASP A 425 43.79 17.30 -38.19
CA ASP A 425 42.63 17.44 -37.31
C ASP A 425 41.68 16.23 -37.42
N LEU A 426 41.47 15.70 -38.62
CA LEU A 426 40.66 14.50 -38.86
C LEU A 426 41.33 13.24 -38.30
N ASP A 427 42.66 13.13 -38.37
CA ASP A 427 43.44 12.02 -37.83
C ASP A 427 43.28 11.94 -36.30
N LYS A 428 43.45 13.08 -35.60
CA LYS A 428 43.20 13.19 -34.16
C LYS A 428 41.77 12.80 -33.77
N LYS A 429 40.77 13.19 -34.60
CA LYS A 429 39.37 12.81 -34.39
C LYS A 429 39.15 11.30 -34.58
N GLN A 430 39.81 10.67 -35.56
CA GLN A 430 39.74 9.23 -35.77
C GLN A 430 40.30 8.47 -34.57
N ASP A 431 41.47 8.88 -34.05
CA ASP A 431 42.08 8.23 -32.88
C ASP A 431 41.20 8.33 -31.64
N THR A 432 40.66 9.52 -31.37
CA THR A 432 39.73 9.75 -30.26
C THR A 432 38.51 8.83 -30.37
N GLN A 433 37.97 8.65 -31.57
CA GLN A 433 36.81 7.78 -31.77
C GLN A 433 37.16 6.29 -31.73
N ARG A 434 38.35 5.90 -32.20
CA ARG A 434 38.84 4.54 -32.07
C ARG A 434 38.99 4.13 -30.60
N GLU A 435 39.50 5.03 -29.74
CA GLU A 435 39.54 4.79 -28.31
C GLU A 435 38.15 4.65 -27.68
N ALA A 436 37.21 5.52 -28.06
CA ALA A 436 35.84 5.46 -27.56
C ALA A 436 35.15 4.14 -27.93
N LEU A 437 35.32 3.68 -29.17
CA LEU A 437 34.84 2.39 -29.64
C LEU A 437 35.48 1.22 -28.87
N GLY A 438 36.80 1.26 -28.66
CA GLY A 438 37.51 0.25 -27.86
C GLY A 438 36.95 0.12 -26.44
N LYS A 439 36.70 1.26 -25.76
CA LYS A 439 36.09 1.28 -24.42
C LYS A 439 34.67 0.70 -24.43
N LEU A 440 33.84 1.08 -25.40
CA LEU A 440 32.48 0.55 -25.55
C LEU A 440 32.49 -0.96 -25.83
N GLN A 441 33.45 -1.45 -26.61
CA GLN A 441 33.57 -2.87 -26.95
C GLN A 441 33.96 -3.69 -25.72
N GLN A 442 34.90 -3.19 -24.93
CA GLN A 442 35.29 -3.79 -23.66
C GLN A 442 34.13 -3.83 -22.67
N GLN A 443 33.35 -2.75 -22.57
CA GLN A 443 32.15 -2.71 -21.71
C GLN A 443 31.08 -3.72 -22.15
N LEU A 444 30.87 -3.86 -23.47
CA LEU A 444 29.89 -4.81 -24.02
C LEU A 444 30.30 -6.24 -23.73
N GLN A 445 31.58 -6.57 -23.92
CA GLN A 445 32.10 -7.90 -23.63
C GLN A 445 32.01 -8.22 -22.14
N GLN A 446 32.36 -7.27 -21.26
CA GLN A 446 32.17 -7.44 -19.82
C GLN A 446 30.71 -7.64 -19.42
N ALA A 447 29.77 -6.92 -20.04
CA ALA A 447 28.35 -7.08 -19.78
C ALA A 447 27.83 -8.46 -20.23
N GLN A 448 28.25 -8.94 -21.40
CA GLN A 448 27.91 -10.27 -21.92
C GLN A 448 28.48 -11.38 -21.04
N VAL A 449 29.75 -11.28 -20.63
CA VAL A 449 30.37 -12.24 -19.72
C VAL A 449 29.67 -12.28 -18.35
N LYS A 450 29.28 -11.12 -17.80
CA LYS A 450 28.50 -11.06 -16.54
C LYS A 450 27.10 -11.65 -16.69
N ALA A 451 26.47 -11.53 -17.85
CA ALA A 451 25.18 -12.14 -18.13
C ALA A 451 25.32 -13.67 -18.24
N ALA A 452 26.35 -14.15 -18.94
CA ALA A 452 26.62 -15.58 -19.11
C ALA A 452 27.04 -16.30 -17.81
N MET A 453 27.76 -15.63 -16.91
CA MET A 453 28.11 -16.18 -15.59
C MET A 453 26.94 -16.25 -14.59
N LYS A 454 25.81 -15.58 -14.89
CA LYS A 454 24.64 -15.52 -14.00
C LYS A 454 23.41 -16.27 -14.54
N ALA A 455 23.46 -16.70 -15.79
CA ALA A 455 22.56 -17.69 -16.37
C ALA A 455 23.03 -19.08 -15.95
#